data_AF-A0A943E0Y6-F1
#
_entry.id   AF-A0A943E0Y6-F1
#
_cell.length_a   1.000
_cell.length_b   1.000
_cell.length_c   1.000
_cell.angle_alpha   90.00
_cell.angle_beta   90.00
_cell.angle_gamma   90.00
#
_symmetry.space_group_name_H-M   'P 1'
#
loop_
_entity.id
_entity.type
_entity.pdbx_description
1 polymer ?
#
loop_
_entity_poly.entity_id
_entity_poly.type
_entity_poly.pdbx_seq_one_letter_code
_entity_poly.pdbx_strand_id
1 'polypeptide(L)'
;MSYTRYKIRIWEWDGEASVAHTIIFNRKEEAEARFNILHTSEKIPQIEFIKERIANECVIREEILNVRKFASVFETITRDKQGLGQFLRSLPIIEAPWDTEFQKRYCSGCAAENCDACPNERFRNNPEWWLSLEADSGVAL
;
A
#
# COMPACT_ATOMS: atom_id res chain seq x y z
N MET A 1 -11.56 34.20 24.25
CA MET A 1 -12.47 33.97 23.09
C MET A 1 -11.87 32.84 22.26
N SER A 2 -12.66 31.90 21.74
CA SER A 2 -12.15 30.82 20.88
C SER A 2 -12.68 30.98 19.46
N TYR A 3 -11.87 30.58 18.48
CA TYR A 3 -12.24 30.59 17.07
C TYR A 3 -11.80 29.29 16.38
N THR A 4 -12.33 29.05 15.19
CA THR A 4 -11.93 27.92 14.36
C THR A 4 -11.13 28.43 13.19
N ARG A 5 -10.02 27.76 12.90
CA ARG A 5 -9.28 27.92 11.66
C ARG A 5 -9.11 26.58 10.99
N TYR A 6 -8.81 26.62 9.71
CA TYR A 6 -8.56 25.45 8.90
C TYR A 6 -7.11 25.50 8.42
N LYS A 7 -6.49 24.34 8.22
CA LYS A 7 -5.19 24.28 7.61
C LYS A 7 -5.06 23.09 6.68
N ILE A 8 -4.21 23.23 5.67
CA ILE A 8 -3.77 22.13 4.83
C ILE A 8 -2.31 21.87 5.17
N ARG A 9 -2.00 20.64 5.58
CA ARG A 9 -0.62 20.18 5.81
C ARG A 9 -0.19 19.36 4.60
N ILE A 10 0.88 19.77 3.95
CA ILE A 10 1.46 19.16 2.76
C ILE A 10 2.81 18.61 3.17
N TRP A 11 2.99 17.30 3.10
CA TRP A 11 4.27 16.66 3.31
C TRP A 11 4.99 16.60 1.98
N GLU A 12 6.16 17.22 1.90
CA GLU A 12 7.03 17.22 0.72
C GLU A 12 8.30 16.42 1.02
N TRP A 13 8.70 15.56 0.09
CA TRP A 13 9.96 14.82 0.15
C TRP A 13 11.05 15.61 -0.57
N ASP A 14 12.12 15.97 0.16
CA ASP A 14 13.24 16.74 -0.38
C ASP A 14 14.40 15.87 -0.93
N GLY A 15 14.31 14.54 -0.77
CA GLY A 15 15.36 13.58 -1.12
C GLY A 15 15.98 12.88 0.10
N GLU A 16 15.86 13.47 1.29
CA GLU A 16 16.42 12.96 2.54
C GLU A 16 15.36 12.79 3.63
N ALA A 17 14.42 13.72 3.73
CA ALA A 17 13.36 13.72 4.72
C ALA A 17 12.04 14.26 4.17
N SER A 18 10.95 13.95 4.89
CA SER A 18 9.65 14.58 4.65
C SER A 18 9.52 15.85 5.48
N VAL A 19 9.31 17.00 4.83
CA VAL A 19 9.07 18.29 5.48
C VAL A 19 7.59 18.66 5.34
N ALA A 20 6.98 19.11 6.43
CA ALA A 20 5.58 19.54 6.44
C ALA A 20 5.44 21.04 6.20
N HIS A 21 4.82 21.42 5.09
CA HIS A 21 4.36 22.79 4.82
C HIS A 21 2.89 22.95 5.23
N THR A 22 2.55 24.06 5.87
CA THR A 22 1.18 24.32 6.33
C THR A 22 0.64 25.60 5.72
N ILE A 23 -0.58 25.54 5.17
CA ILE A 23 -1.32 26.70 4.68
C ILE A 23 -2.55 26.89 5.56
N ILE A 24 -2.76 28.09 6.11
CA ILE A 24 -3.83 28.39 7.07
C ILE A 24 -4.94 29.20 6.38
N PHE A 25 -6.19 28.89 6.74
CA PHE A 25 -7.41 29.52 6.23
C PHE A 25 -8.35 29.86 7.38
N ASN A 26 -9.06 30.98 7.24
CA ASN A 26 -10.11 31.36 8.19
C ASN A 26 -11.49 30.83 7.79
N ARG A 27 -11.67 30.46 6.51
CA ARG A 27 -12.92 29.93 5.95
C ARG A 27 -12.76 28.48 5.50
N LYS A 28 -13.80 27.68 5.72
CA LYS A 28 -13.78 26.25 5.38
C LYS A 28 -13.77 26.07 3.86
N GLU A 29 -14.57 26.85 3.17
CA GLU A 29 -14.81 26.73 1.73
C GLU A 29 -13.54 27.03 0.93
N GLU A 30 -12.74 28.02 1.36
CA GLU A 30 -11.42 28.31 0.76
C GLU A 30 -10.44 27.17 0.98
N ALA A 31 -10.39 26.62 2.19
CA ALA A 31 -9.52 25.51 2.52
C ALA A 31 -9.90 24.25 1.73
N GLU A 32 -11.20 23.95 1.60
CA GLU A 32 -11.70 22.84 0.79
C GLU A 32 -11.38 23.02 -0.69
N ALA A 33 -11.60 24.22 -1.24
CA ALA A 33 -11.26 24.53 -2.63
C ALA A 33 -9.76 24.33 -2.89
N ARG A 34 -8.89 24.80 -1.98
CA ARG A 34 -7.45 24.59 -2.10
C ARG A 34 -7.04 23.13 -1.93
N PHE A 35 -7.63 22.40 -0.99
CA PHE A 35 -7.34 20.98 -0.79
C PHE A 35 -7.71 20.15 -2.03
N ASN A 36 -8.83 20.47 -2.67
CA ASN A 36 -9.33 19.70 -3.81
C ASN A 36 -8.44 19.80 -5.05
N ILE A 37 -7.76 20.93 -5.26
CA ILE A 37 -6.82 21.12 -6.38
C ILE A 37 -5.42 20.58 -6.10
N LEU A 38 -5.12 20.15 -4.87
CA LEU A 38 -3.84 19.54 -4.53
C LEU A 38 -3.90 18.03 -4.78
N HIS A 39 -2.82 17.51 -5.35
CA HIS A 39 -2.67 16.10 -5.67
C HIS A 39 -1.42 15.54 -4.98
N THR A 40 -1.53 14.30 -4.53
CA THR A 40 -0.38 13.57 -3.99
C THR A 40 0.48 13.05 -5.13
N SER A 41 1.77 12.93 -4.86
CA SER A 41 2.78 12.39 -5.77
C SER A 41 3.91 11.79 -4.96
N GLU A 42 4.92 11.23 -5.61
CA GLU A 42 6.13 10.77 -4.92
C GLU A 42 6.81 11.91 -4.13
N LYS A 43 6.83 13.12 -4.70
CA LYS A 43 7.37 14.32 -4.02
C LYS A 43 6.42 14.88 -2.97
N ILE A 44 5.13 14.60 -3.07
CA ILE A 44 4.10 15.07 -2.12
C ILE A 44 3.31 13.85 -1.61
N PRO A 45 3.92 13.03 -0.74
CA PRO A 45 3.35 11.74 -0.36
C PRO A 45 2.05 11.86 0.44
N GLN A 46 1.81 12.99 1.12
CA GLN A 46 0.65 13.14 1.99
C GLN A 46 0.15 14.58 2.05
N ILE A 47 -1.16 14.75 1.97
CA ILE A 47 -1.86 16.02 2.15
C ILE A 47 -2.99 15.81 3.14
N GLU A 48 -3.04 16.62 4.18
CA GLU A 48 -4.05 16.57 5.23
C GLU A 48 -4.87 17.87 5.24
N PHE A 49 -6.19 17.74 5.31
CA PHE A 49 -7.10 18.83 5.59
C PHE A 49 -7.51 18.78 7.06
N ILE A 50 -7.23 19.85 7.79
CA ILE A 50 -7.31 19.87 9.25
C ILE A 50 -8.16 21.05 9.72
N LYS A 51 -8.97 20.82 10.74
CA LYS A 51 -9.72 21.84 11.48
C LYS A 51 -9.10 22.00 12.86
N GLU A 52 -8.79 23.23 13.24
CA GLU A 52 -8.26 23.57 14.55
C GLU A 52 -9.25 24.43 15.32
N ARG A 53 -9.35 24.18 16.63
CA ARG A 53 -9.96 25.11 17.56
C ARG A 53 -8.85 25.83 18.31
N ILE A 54 -8.89 27.16 18.27
CA ILE A 54 -7.90 28.05 18.89
C ILE A 54 -8.55 28.79 20.06
N ALA A 55 -7.85 28.88 21.18
CA ALA A 55 -8.21 29.74 22.29
C ALA A 55 -6.95 30.38 22.87
N ASN A 56 -6.96 31.70 23.05
CA ASN A 56 -5.82 32.47 23.56
C ASN A 56 -4.52 32.18 22.76
N GLU A 57 -4.62 32.19 21.43
CA GLU A 57 -3.52 31.85 20.50
C GLU A 57 -2.94 30.42 20.61
N CYS A 58 -3.52 29.56 21.46
CA CYS A 58 -3.14 28.16 21.58
C CYS A 58 -4.10 27.25 20.79
N VAL A 59 -3.55 26.24 20.11
CA VAL A 59 -4.34 25.14 19.54
C VAL A 59 -4.84 24.27 20.69
N ILE A 60 -6.16 24.26 20.91
CA ILE A 60 -6.80 23.46 21.97
C ILE A 60 -7.42 22.17 21.43
N ARG A 61 -7.62 22.07 20.11
CA ARG A 61 -8.08 20.86 19.43
C ARG A 61 -7.63 20.86 17.98
N GLU A 62 -7.20 19.71 17.50
CA GLU A 62 -6.90 19.43 16.09
C GLU A 62 -7.76 18.25 15.64
N GLU A 63 -8.41 18.38 14.48
CA GLU A 63 -9.25 17.35 13.87
C GLU A 63 -8.88 17.21 12.38
N ILE A 64 -8.43 16.04 11.97
CA ILE A 64 -8.15 15.74 10.56
C ILE A 64 -9.47 15.42 9.87
N LEU A 65 -9.89 16.30 8.96
CA LEU A 65 -11.13 16.19 8.20
C LEU A 65 -10.96 15.29 6.96
N ASN A 66 -9.79 15.30 6.32
CA ASN A 66 -9.50 14.49 5.14
C ASN A 66 -8.00 14.25 5.01
N VAL A 67 -7.60 13.10 4.47
CA VAL A 67 -6.21 12.78 4.13
C VAL A 67 -6.16 12.18 2.73
N ARG A 68 -5.26 12.69 1.90
CA ARG A 68 -4.83 12.02 0.65
C ARG A 68 -3.41 11.53 0.86
N LYS A 69 -3.17 10.27 0.51
CA LYS A 69 -1.83 9.66 0.48
C LYS A 69 -1.50 9.23 -0.93
N PHE A 70 -0.26 9.43 -1.34
CA PHE A 70 0.30 8.79 -2.51
C PHE A 70 0.48 7.30 -2.19
N ALA A 71 -0.05 6.42 -3.03
CA ALA A 71 0.23 4.99 -2.94
C ALA A 71 1.45 4.69 -3.82
N SER A 72 2.53 4.23 -3.21
CA SER A 72 3.70 3.78 -3.97
C SER A 72 3.37 2.53 -4.80
N VAL A 73 4.23 2.22 -5.77
CA VAL A 73 4.15 0.96 -6.54
C VAL A 73 4.17 -0.24 -5.61
N PHE A 74 5.04 -0.20 -4.59
CA PHE A 74 5.13 -1.24 -3.56
C PHE A 74 3.81 -1.38 -2.80
N GLU A 75 3.26 -0.30 -2.25
CA GLU A 75 1.97 -0.33 -1.53
C GLU A 75 0.83 -0.79 -2.42
N THR A 76 0.85 -0.43 -3.71
CA THR A 76 -0.16 -0.83 -4.68
C THR A 76 -0.12 -2.35 -4.95
N ILE A 77 1.08 -2.91 -5.16
CA ILE A 77 1.28 -4.35 -5.42
C ILE A 77 1.03 -5.18 -4.16
N THR A 78 1.44 -4.68 -2.99
CA THR A 78 1.35 -5.41 -1.71
C THR A 78 0.05 -5.18 -0.96
N ARG A 79 -0.86 -4.37 -1.51
CA ARG A 79 -2.15 -4.03 -0.88
C ARG A 79 -2.95 -5.27 -0.47
N ASP A 80 -2.92 -6.30 -1.30
CA ASP A 80 -3.63 -7.55 -1.06
C ASP A 80 -2.83 -8.74 -1.60
N LYS A 81 -3.07 -9.92 -1.00
CA LYS A 81 -2.33 -11.15 -1.33
C LYS A 81 -2.53 -11.59 -2.77
N GLN A 82 -3.68 -11.31 -3.36
CA GLN A 82 -4.00 -11.73 -4.73
C GLN A 82 -3.18 -10.90 -5.74
N GLY A 83 -3.18 -9.58 -5.60
CA GLY A 83 -2.34 -8.69 -6.39
C GLY A 83 -0.85 -9.01 -6.25
N LEU A 84 -0.40 -9.28 -5.01
CA LEU A 84 0.99 -9.70 -4.77
C LEU A 84 1.32 -11.03 -5.45
N GLY A 85 0.44 -12.03 -5.33
CA GLY A 85 0.63 -13.34 -5.96
C GLY A 85 0.73 -13.25 -7.49
N GLN A 86 -0.18 -12.51 -8.13
CA GLN A 86 -0.16 -12.25 -9.56
C GLN A 86 1.14 -11.55 -10.01
N PHE A 87 1.59 -10.56 -9.25
CA PHE A 87 2.86 -9.89 -9.52
C PHE A 87 4.04 -10.85 -9.41
N LEU A 88 4.12 -11.65 -8.34
CA LEU A 88 5.18 -12.63 -8.13
C LEU A 88 5.21 -13.68 -9.26
N ARG A 89 4.05 -14.14 -9.72
CA ARG A 89 3.91 -15.09 -10.85
C ARG A 89 4.42 -14.51 -12.17
N SER A 90 4.35 -13.19 -12.35
CA SER A 90 4.81 -12.52 -13.57
C SER A 90 6.34 -12.35 -13.65
N LEU A 91 7.07 -12.62 -12.57
CA LEU A 91 8.51 -12.42 -12.53
C LEU A 91 9.23 -13.53 -13.33
N PRO A 92 10.19 -13.18 -14.22
CA PRO A 92 10.97 -14.15 -14.97
C PRO A 92 12.09 -14.73 -14.08
N ILE A 93 11.73 -15.47 -13.06
CA ILE A 93 12.65 -16.08 -12.11
C ILE A 93 12.72 -17.59 -12.32
N ILE A 94 13.93 -18.14 -12.19
CA ILE A 94 14.20 -19.56 -12.40
C ILE A 94 13.91 -20.36 -11.12
N GLU A 95 14.27 -19.80 -9.96
CA GLU A 95 14.01 -20.39 -8.65
C GLU A 95 13.46 -19.33 -7.71
N ALA A 96 12.32 -19.64 -7.11
CA ALA A 96 11.63 -18.74 -6.20
C ALA A 96 11.57 -19.29 -4.76
N PRO A 97 11.29 -18.42 -3.76
CA PRO A 97 11.07 -18.88 -2.39
C PRO A 97 9.96 -19.93 -2.27
N TRP A 98 8.89 -19.82 -3.08
CA TRP A 98 7.83 -20.80 -3.11
C TRP A 98 8.29 -22.13 -3.71
N ASP A 99 9.24 -22.17 -4.65
CA ASP A 99 9.77 -23.45 -5.15
C ASP A 99 10.55 -24.19 -4.06
N THR A 100 11.34 -23.47 -3.26
CA THR A 100 12.05 -24.02 -2.09
C THR A 100 11.06 -24.63 -1.09
N GLU A 101 9.99 -23.92 -0.77
CA GLU A 101 8.96 -24.42 0.16
C GLU A 101 8.19 -25.62 -0.42
N PHE A 102 7.92 -25.63 -1.73
CA PHE A 102 7.29 -26.76 -2.41
C PHE A 102 8.19 -28.01 -2.30
N GLN A 103 9.46 -27.88 -2.63
CA GLN A 103 10.44 -28.97 -2.57
C GLN A 103 10.55 -29.52 -1.15
N LYS A 104 10.67 -28.64 -0.15
CA LYS A 104 10.75 -29.04 1.26
C LYS A 104 9.50 -29.78 1.71
N ARG A 105 8.31 -29.32 1.33
CA ARG A 105 7.03 -29.86 1.79
C ARG A 105 6.59 -31.13 1.06
N TYR A 106 6.85 -31.21 -0.25
CA TYR A 106 6.31 -32.26 -1.12
C TYR A 106 7.37 -33.16 -1.75
N CYS A 107 8.58 -32.66 -2.02
CA CYS A 107 9.63 -33.45 -2.68
C CYS A 107 10.55 -34.19 -1.70
N SER A 108 10.79 -33.67 -0.50
CA SER A 108 11.76 -34.23 0.47
C SER A 108 11.54 -35.70 0.86
N GLY A 109 10.31 -36.21 0.70
CA GLY A 109 9.96 -37.62 0.89
C GLY A 109 9.19 -38.23 -0.28
N CYS A 110 9.28 -37.63 -1.47
CA CYS A 110 8.56 -38.13 -2.64
C CYS A 110 9.23 -39.39 -3.19
N ALA A 111 8.43 -40.45 -3.41
CA ALA A 111 8.91 -41.70 -3.98
C ALA A 111 8.88 -41.74 -5.53
N ALA A 112 8.43 -40.65 -6.17
CA ALA A 112 8.38 -40.58 -7.62
C ALA A 112 9.79 -40.46 -8.20
N GLU A 113 10.10 -41.25 -9.22
CA GLU A 113 11.40 -41.23 -9.92
C GLU A 113 11.60 -39.92 -10.70
N ASN A 114 10.50 -39.36 -11.21
CA ASN A 114 10.49 -38.11 -11.96
C ASN A 114 9.25 -37.27 -11.62
N CYS A 115 9.16 -36.10 -12.24
CA CYS A 115 8.12 -35.12 -11.97
C CYS A 115 7.01 -35.06 -13.03
N ASP A 116 6.94 -36.05 -13.93
CA ASP A 116 6.04 -36.02 -15.10
C ASP A 116 4.56 -36.09 -14.70
N ALA A 117 4.26 -36.78 -13.60
CA ALA A 117 2.91 -36.91 -13.03
C ALA A 117 2.91 -36.51 -11.55
N CYS A 118 3.23 -35.25 -11.25
CA CYS A 118 3.29 -34.78 -9.87
C CYS A 118 1.89 -34.75 -9.23
N PRO A 119 1.63 -35.47 -8.11
CA PRO A 119 0.34 -35.40 -7.41
C PRO A 119 0.07 -34.02 -6.78
N ASN A 120 1.11 -33.18 -6.67
CA ASN A 120 1.06 -31.85 -6.08
C ASN A 120 1.21 -30.74 -7.12
N GLU A 121 1.00 -31.01 -8.41
CA GLU A 121 1.24 -30.07 -9.52
C GLU A 121 0.55 -28.70 -9.33
N ARG A 122 -0.66 -28.69 -8.74
CA ARG A 122 -1.38 -27.43 -8.43
C ARG A 122 -0.61 -26.47 -7.51
N PHE A 123 0.35 -26.96 -6.72
CA PHE A 123 1.18 -26.17 -5.82
C PHE A 123 2.55 -25.84 -6.43
N ARG A 124 2.94 -26.50 -7.52
CA ARG A 124 4.23 -26.25 -8.16
C ARG A 124 4.23 -24.87 -8.80
N ASN A 125 5.31 -24.11 -8.60
CA ASN A 125 5.50 -22.77 -9.16
C ASN A 125 4.30 -21.83 -8.92
N ASN A 126 3.67 -21.91 -7.74
CA ASN A 126 2.42 -21.22 -7.43
C ASN A 126 2.59 -20.23 -6.24
N PRO A 127 2.97 -18.97 -6.48
CA PRO A 127 3.16 -18.00 -5.38
C PRO A 127 1.87 -17.74 -4.58
N GLU A 128 0.69 -17.87 -5.18
CA GLU A 128 -0.60 -17.68 -4.50
C GLU A 128 -0.80 -18.71 -3.39
N TRP A 129 -0.51 -19.99 -3.64
CA TRP A 129 -0.54 -21.03 -2.61
C TRP A 129 0.42 -20.70 -1.45
N TRP A 130 1.64 -20.26 -1.78
CA TRP A 130 2.65 -19.90 -0.78
C TRP A 130 2.20 -18.71 0.08
N LEU A 131 1.45 -17.77 -0.50
CA LEU A 131 0.79 -16.67 0.22
C LEU A 131 -0.46 -17.10 1.01
N SER A 132 -0.73 -18.40 1.09
CA SER A 132 -1.91 -19.00 1.75
C SER A 132 -3.24 -18.62 1.08
N LEU A 133 -3.23 -18.37 -0.23
CA LEU A 133 -4.44 -18.33 -1.04
C LEU A 133 -4.78 -19.74 -1.51
N GLU A 134 -6.03 -19.93 -1.94
CA GLU A 134 -6.41 -21.14 -2.65
C GLU A 134 -5.52 -21.28 -3.88
N ALA A 135 -4.89 -22.44 -4.02
CA ALA A 135 -4.07 -22.74 -5.18
C ALA A 135 -4.98 -22.74 -6.40
N ASP A 136 -4.84 -21.74 -7.28
CA ASP A 136 -5.65 -21.67 -8.47
C ASP A 136 -5.49 -22.96 -9.29
N SER A 137 -6.62 -23.53 -9.72
CA SER A 137 -6.68 -24.85 -10.34
C SER A 137 -6.22 -24.86 -11.80
N GLY A 138 -5.72 -23.73 -12.31
CA GLY A 138 -5.19 -23.62 -13.67
C GLY A 138 -6.24 -23.81 -14.77
N VAL A 139 -7.53 -23.73 -14.44
CA VAL A 139 -8.59 -23.75 -15.44
C VAL A 139 -8.84 -22.32 -15.90
N ALA A 140 -8.29 -21.97 -17.06
CA ALA A 140 -8.74 -20.80 -17.79
C ALA A 140 -10.25 -20.92 -18.07
N LEU A 141 -11.04 -19.93 -17.63
CA LEU A 141 -12.39 -19.70 -18.15
C LEU A 141 -12.30 -19.03 -19.52
#